data_AF-A0A5J4PI66-F1
#
_entry.id   AF-A0A5J4PI66-F1
#
_cell.length_a   1.000
_cell.length_b   1.000
_cell.length_c   1.000
_cell.angle_alpha   90.00
_cell.angle_beta   90.00
_cell.angle_gamma   90.00
#
_symmetry.space_group_name_H-M   'P 1'
#
loop_
_entity.id
_entity.type
_entity.pdbx_description
1 polymer ?
#
loop_
_entity_poly.entity_id
_entity_poly.type
_entity_poly.pdbx_seq_one_letter_code
_entity_poly.pdbx_strand_id
1 'polypeptide(L)' 'MFDLSTRDIQFLSGVGPQRAVLLNKELQIYSLHDLLYYFPYKYIDRSHIYH' A
#
# COMPACT_ATOMS: atom_id res chain seq x y z
N MET A 1 12.38 -0.75 19.22
CA MET A 1 11.42 0.24 18.72
C MET A 1 11.23 -0.04 17.24
N PHE A 2 10.02 -0.35 16.77
CA PHE A 2 9.76 -0.60 15.34
C PHE A 2 9.55 0.75 14.65
N ASP A 3 10.50 1.16 13.81
CA ASP A 3 10.42 2.45 13.11
C ASP A 3 9.63 2.27 11.82
N LEU A 4 8.38 2.76 11.83
CA LEU A 4 7.45 2.67 10.70
C LEU A 4 7.78 3.70 9.60
N SER A 5 8.55 4.73 9.94
CA SER A 5 8.85 5.88 9.09
C SER A 5 9.97 5.59 8.08
N THR A 6 10.93 4.74 8.46
CA THR A 6 12.16 4.51 7.67
C THR A 6 12.15 3.22 6.88
N ARG A 7 11.15 2.36 7.08
CA ARG A 7 11.10 1.05 6.42
C ARG A 7 10.59 1.18 4.99
N ASP A 8 11.44 0.82 4.03
CA ASP A 8 11.05 0.78 2.61
C ASP A 8 9.91 -0.21 2.36
N ILE A 9 9.01 0.19 1.47
CA ILE A 9 7.81 -0.56 1.07
C ILE A 9 8.14 -1.96 0.54
N GLN A 10 9.30 -2.15 -0.08
CA GLN A 10 9.76 -3.42 -0.66
C GLN A 10 10.01 -4.53 0.37
N PHE A 11 10.20 -4.18 1.64
CA PHE A 11 10.40 -5.15 2.72
C PHE A 11 9.08 -5.57 3.38
N LEU A 12 7.94 -5.09 2.87
CA LEU A 12 6.63 -5.57 3.24
C LEU A 12 6.36 -6.91 2.54
N SER A 13 5.89 -7.91 3.29
CA SER A 13 5.46 -9.19 2.73
C SER A 13 4.39 -8.97 1.66
N GLY A 14 4.62 -9.49 0.45
CA GLY A 14 3.70 -9.34 -0.69
C GLY A 14 3.98 -8.12 -1.58
N VAL A 15 4.91 -7.23 -1.21
CA VAL A 15 5.43 -6.16 -2.08
C VAL A 15 6.80 -6.59 -2.61
N GLY A 16 6.80 -7.32 -3.73
CA GLY A 16 8.04 -7.60 -4.46
C GLY A 16 8.59 -6.35 -5.17
N PRO A 17 9.80 -6.44 -5.75
CA PRO A 17 10.47 -5.30 -6.39
C PRO A 17 9.64 -4.68 -7.53
N GLN A 18 8.92 -5.49 -8.31
CA GLN A 18 8.03 -4.99 -9.37
C GLN A 18 6.87 -4.17 -8.82
N ARG A 19 6.28 -4.61 -7.70
CA ARG A 19 5.17 -3.89 -7.05
C ARG A 19 5.66 -2.60 -6.38
N ALA A 20 6.84 -2.64 -5.77
CA ALA A 20 7.47 -1.45 -5.20
C ALA A 20 7.68 -0.36 -6.27
N VAL A 21 8.15 -0.73 -7.47
CA VAL A 21 8.32 0.23 -8.58
C VAL A 21 6.98 0.86 -9.00
N LEU A 22 5.90 0.08 -9.10
CA LEU A 22 4.57 0.59 -9.44
C LEU A 22 4.03 1.53 -8.35
N LEU A 23 4.12 1.13 -7.08
CA LEU A 23 3.69 1.95 -5.94
C LEU A 23 4.45 3.28 -5.87
N ASN A 24 5.77 3.24 -6.07
CA ASN A 24 6.61 4.43 -6.12
C ASN A 24 6.24 5.34 -7.30
N LYS A 25 6.02 4.78 -8.49
CA LYS A 25 5.79 5.55 -9.71
C LYS A 25 4.39 6.16 -9.76
N GLU A 26 3.36 5.41 -9.40
CA GLU A 26 1.96 5.80 -9.57
C GLU A 26 1.41 6.52 -8.34
N LEU A 27 1.76 6.03 -7.14
CA LEU A 27 1.16 6.49 -5.88
C LEU A 27 2.13 7.29 -5.00
N GLN A 28 3.41 7.38 -5.38
CA GLN A 28 4.47 8.06 -4.62
C GLN A 28 4.62 7.50 -3.18
N ILE A 29 4.37 6.19 -3.01
CA ILE A 29 4.45 5.50 -1.72
C ILE A 29 5.81 4.81 -1.61
N TYR A 30 6.69 5.30 -0.74
CA TYR A 30 8.06 4.78 -0.59
C TYR A 30 8.27 4.05 0.73
N SER A 31 7.61 4.53 1.78
CA SER A 31 7.72 4.01 3.14
C SER A 31 6.44 3.32 3.60
N LEU A 32 6.56 2.54 4.66
CA LEU A 32 5.40 1.93 5.33
C LEU A 32 4.48 3.00 5.96
N HIS A 33 5.02 4.13 6.38
CA HIS A 33 4.24 5.29 6.82
C HIS A 33 3.34 5.80 5.68
N ASP A 34 3.90 6.02 4.49
CA ASP A 34 3.13 6.52 3.33
C ASP A 34 1.95 5.59 3.00
N LEU A 35 2.18 4.27 3.05
CA LEU A 35 1.14 3.29 2.81
C LEU A 35 0.03 3.34 3.87
N LEU A 36 0.37 3.51 5.14
CA LEU A 36 -0.60 3.59 6.24
C LEU A 36 -1.51 4.82 6.13
N TYR A 37 -0.98 5.94 5.62
CA TYR A 37 -1.73 7.19 5.44
C TYR A 37 -2.31 7.34 4.02
N TYR A 38 -2.13 6.34 3.15
CA TYR A 38 -2.74 6.30 1.83
C TYR A 38 -4.13 5.66 1.90
N PHE A 39 -5.17 6.49 2.03
CA PHE A 39 -6.55 6.03 2.10
C PHE A 39 -7.17 5.86 0.71
N PRO A 40 -8.02 4.84 0.51
CA PRO A 40 -8.72 4.66 -0.76
C PRO A 40 -9.73 5.79 -0.99
N TYR A 41 -9.90 6.20 -2.24
CA TYR A 41 -10.86 7.25 -2.60
C TYR A 41 -12.33 6.84 -2.36
N LYS A 42 -12.62 5.53 -2.43
CA LYS A 42 -13.96 4.96 -2.26
C LYS A 42 -13.86 3.53 -1.75
N TYR A 43 -14.70 3.22 -0.77
CA TYR A 43 -14.97 1.85 -0.34
C TYR A 43 -16.18 1.32 -1.11
N ILE A 44 -16.02 0.18 -1.80
CA ILE A 44 -17.11 -0.49 -2.51
C ILE A 44 -17.54 -1.68 -1.67
N ASP A 45 -18.76 -1.64 -1.17
CA ASP A 45 -19.37 -2.77 -0.48
C ASP A 45 -19.75 -3.85 -1.50
N ARG A 46 -19.28 -5.08 -1.25
CA ARG A 46 -19.53 -6.27 -2.07
C ARG A 46 -20.31 -7.35 -1.31
N SER A 47 -20.92 -6.99 -0.18
CA SER A 47 -21.65 -7.93 0.69
C SER A 47 -22.88 -8.55 0.01
N HIS A 48 -23.48 -7.84 -0.94
CA HIS A 48 -24.62 -8.32 -1.69
C HIS A 48 -24.18 -8.81 -3.08
N ILE A 49 -24.23 -10.13 -3.27
CA ILE A 49 -24.09 -10.77 -4.58
C ILE A 49 -25.50 -10.98 -5.11
N TYR A 50 -25.87 -10.22 -6.13
CA TYR A 50 -27.12 -10.44 -6.85
C TYR A 50 -26.87 -11.52 -7.92
N HIS A 51 -27.65 -12.60 -7.89
CA HIS A 51 -27.68 -13.63 -8.94
C HIS A 51 -28.81 -13.33 -9.92
#